data_AF-A0A537UW31-F1
#
_entry.id   AF-A0A537UW31-F1
#
_cell.length_a   1.000
_cell.length_b   1.000
_cell.length_c   1.000
_cell.angle_alpha   90.00
_cell.angle_beta   90.00
_cell.angle_gamma   90.00
#
_symmetry.space_group_name_H-M   'P 1'
#
loop_
_entity.id
_entity.type
_entity.pdbx_description
1 polymer ?
#
loop_
_entity_poly.entity_id
_entity_poly.type
_entity_poly.pdbx_seq_one_letter_code
_entity_poly.pdbx_strand_id
1 'polypeptide(L)'
;CSDYAHLGEVGHGQVGKTMNNLLLWINAVGLIEAGRLAETTGIDLGKLRAALLMSSGASDALKEWDRISFTWALKDMQIVADLADKVGLSLPTTGAIKELVKDARRIKATNAPKWTGTGDQRSGGR
;
A
#
# COMPACT_ATOMS: atom_id res chain seq x y z
N CYS A 1 -23.02 6.96 -0.26
CA CYS A 1 -22.77 8.10 -1.15
C CYS A 1 -22.13 7.55 -2.40
N SER A 2 -22.83 7.63 -3.53
CA SER A 2 -22.38 7.07 -4.81
C SER A 2 -21.41 8.05 -5.47
N ASP A 3 -20.14 8.01 -5.06
CA ASP A 3 -19.12 8.83 -5.69
C ASP A 3 -18.75 8.17 -7.03
N TYR A 4 -19.24 8.73 -8.13
CA TYR A 4 -18.86 8.34 -9.49
C TYR A 4 -18.17 9.52 -10.17
N ALA A 5 -17.00 9.27 -10.76
CA ALA A 5 -16.24 10.26 -11.50
C ALA A 5 -16.19 9.88 -12.98
N HIS A 6 -16.47 10.84 -13.86
CA HIS A 6 -16.29 10.66 -15.30
C HIS A 6 -14.83 10.90 -15.66
N LEU A 7 -14.11 9.84 -16.05
CA LEU A 7 -12.67 9.89 -16.37
C LEU A 7 -12.38 10.11 -17.85
N GLY A 8 -13.41 10.39 -18.66
CA GLY A 8 -13.32 10.58 -20.11
C GLY A 8 -13.96 9.43 -20.88
N GLU A 9 -13.43 9.17 -22.08
CA GLU A 9 -13.98 8.18 -23.01
C GLU A 9 -13.95 6.75 -22.47
N VAL A 10 -14.66 5.85 -23.16
CA VAL A 10 -14.68 4.42 -22.88
C VAL A 10 -13.24 3.90 -22.72
N GLY A 11 -12.97 3.21 -21.60
CA GLY A 11 -11.64 2.69 -21.24
C GLY A 11 -10.92 3.50 -20.16
N HIS A 12 -11.17 4.81 -20.03
CA HIS A 12 -10.50 5.63 -19.01
C HIS A 12 -10.83 5.22 -17.57
N GLY A 13 -12.00 4.62 -17.33
CA GLY A 13 -12.33 3.98 -16.05
C GLY A 13 -11.34 2.90 -15.65
N GLN A 14 -10.92 2.06 -16.59
CA GLN A 14 -9.95 0.98 -16.35
C GLN A 14 -8.55 1.53 -16.13
N VAL A 15 -8.17 2.58 -16.86
CA VAL A 15 -6.90 3.29 -16.65
C VAL A 15 -6.86 3.90 -15.24
N GLY A 16 -7.93 4.59 -14.82
CA GLY A 16 -8.04 5.16 -13.48
C GLY A 16 -7.89 4.11 -12.38
N LYS A 17 -8.57 2.97 -12.52
CA LYS A 17 -8.43 1.86 -11.57
C LYS A 17 -7.00 1.29 -11.54
N THR A 18 -6.37 1.16 -12.70
CA THR A 18 -4.99 0.67 -12.83
C THR A 18 -4.01 1.60 -12.13
N MET A 19 -4.15 2.92 -12.31
CA MET A 19 -3.31 3.93 -11.63
C MET A 19 -3.54 3.94 -10.12
N ASN A 20 -4.80 3.84 -9.69
CA ASN A 20 -5.12 3.74 -8.26
C ASN A 20 -4.45 2.52 -7.62
N ASN A 21 -4.51 1.36 -8.28
CA ASN A 21 -3.88 0.15 -7.78
C ASN A 21 -2.35 0.26 -7.76
N LEU A 22 -1.73 0.85 -8.79
CA LEU A 22 -0.29 1.14 -8.80
C LEU A 22 0.12 1.96 -7.57
N LEU A 23 -0.56 3.08 -7.30
CA LEU A 23 -0.27 3.95 -6.17
C LEU A 23 -0.52 3.26 -4.82
N LEU A 24 -1.55 2.43 -4.72
CA LEU A 24 -1.80 1.60 -3.54
C LEU A 24 -0.61 0.69 -3.25
N TRP A 25 -0.10 -0.03 -4.25
CA TRP A 25 0.99 -1.00 -4.06
C TRP A 25 2.34 -0.35 -3.84
N ILE A 26 2.64 0.79 -4.48
CA ILE A 26 3.82 1.61 -4.17
C ILE A 26 3.82 1.98 -2.68
N ASN A 27 2.71 2.55 -2.19
CA ASN A 27 2.60 2.95 -0.79
C ASN A 27 2.67 1.74 0.14
N ALA A 28 1.97 0.64 -0.17
CA ALA A 28 1.92 -0.53 0.69
C ALA A 28 3.30 -1.21 0.83
N VAL A 29 4.08 -1.32 -0.25
CA VAL A 29 5.45 -1.83 -0.19
C VAL A 29 6.36 -0.86 0.58
N GLY A 30 6.27 0.45 0.29
CA GLY A 30 7.03 1.46 1.03
C GLY A 30 6.75 1.45 2.54
N LEU A 31 5.50 1.19 2.96
CA LEU A 31 5.13 1.03 4.36
C LEU A 31 5.72 -0.23 5.01
N ILE A 32 5.96 -1.30 4.26
CA ILE A 32 6.67 -2.47 4.77
C ILE A 32 8.13 -2.10 5.06
N GLU A 33 8.80 -1.47 4.11
CA GLU A 33 10.20 -1.09 4.23
C GLU A 33 10.42 -0.05 5.34
N ALA A 34 9.63 1.03 5.32
CA ALA A 34 9.68 2.09 6.32
C ALA A 34 9.37 1.54 7.72
N GLY A 35 8.37 0.68 7.86
CA GLY A 35 7.99 0.10 9.14
C GLY A 35 9.09 -0.80 9.72
N ARG A 36 9.69 -1.65 8.89
CA ARG A 36 10.82 -2.50 9.30
C ARG A 36 12.03 -1.70 9.70
N LEU A 37 12.37 -0.65 8.94
CA LEU A 37 13.47 0.25 9.27
C LEU A 37 13.21 0.96 10.61
N ALA A 38 12.00 1.49 10.79
CA ALA A 38 11.60 2.15 12.01
C ALA A 38 11.68 1.22 13.23
N GLU A 39 11.25 -0.03 13.13
CA GLU A 39 11.33 -1.03 14.22
C GLU A 39 12.76 -1.24 14.74
N THR A 40 13.78 -1.11 13.89
CA THR A 40 15.20 -1.22 14.31
C THR A 40 15.63 -0.15 15.32
N THR A 41 14.88 0.97 15.38
CA THR A 41 15.17 2.09 16.28
C THR A 41 14.46 1.99 17.64
N GLY A 42 13.57 1.00 17.82
CA GLY A 42 12.71 0.89 19.00
C GLY A 42 11.57 1.92 19.05
N ILE A 43 11.30 2.65 17.95
CA ILE A 43 10.19 3.60 17.88
C ILE A 43 8.82 2.90 17.97
N ASP A 44 7.87 3.57 18.60
CA ASP A 44 6.46 3.16 18.60
C ASP A 44 5.83 3.44 17.23
N LEU A 45 5.57 2.38 16.45
CA LEU A 45 4.97 2.49 15.12
C LEU A 45 3.55 3.07 15.12
N GLY A 46 2.79 2.91 16.20
CA GLY A 46 1.46 3.52 16.33
C GLY A 46 1.57 5.04 16.45
N LYS A 47 2.52 5.54 17.24
CA LYS A 47 2.83 6.97 17.33
C LYS A 47 3.42 7.51 16.03
N LEU A 48 4.32 6.76 15.39
CA LEU A 48 4.87 7.13 14.08
C LEU A 48 3.76 7.21 13.03
N ARG A 49 2.82 6.24 13.01
CA ARG A 49 1.64 6.29 12.12
C ARG A 49 0.84 7.58 12.33
N ALA A 50 0.56 7.95 13.58
CA ALA A 50 -0.19 9.18 13.88
C ALA A 50 0.53 10.42 13.33
N ALA A 51 1.86 10.51 13.50
CA ALA A 51 2.67 11.60 12.97
C ALA A 51 2.72 11.61 11.43
N LEU A 52 2.85 10.43 10.80
CA LEU A 52 2.86 10.34 9.33
C LEU A 52 1.51 10.75 8.72
N LEU A 53 0.38 10.37 9.35
CA LEU A 53 -0.96 10.72 8.89
C LEU A 53 -1.29 12.22 8.96
N MET A 54 -0.54 13.00 9.75
CA MET A 54 -0.63 14.47 9.79
C MET A 54 0.42 15.18 8.93
N SER A 55 1.21 14.43 8.16
CA SER A 55 2.32 14.96 7.36
C SER A 55 2.23 14.48 5.90
N SER A 56 3.24 14.80 5.09
CA SER A 56 3.32 14.35 3.69
C SER A 56 3.42 12.83 3.53
N GLY A 57 3.69 12.08 4.60
CA GLY A 57 3.69 10.61 4.59
C GLY A 57 2.29 9.99 4.60
N ALA A 58 1.23 10.79 4.69
CA ALA A 58 -0.13 10.29 4.73
C ALA A 58 -0.51 9.60 3.41
N SER A 59 -1.05 8.38 3.52
CA SER A 59 -1.62 7.64 2.40
C SER A 59 -2.82 6.82 2.86
N ASP A 60 -3.75 6.53 1.96
CA ASP A 60 -4.87 5.64 2.30
C ASP A 60 -4.38 4.23 2.65
N ALA A 61 -3.21 3.84 2.13
CA ALA A 61 -2.57 2.60 2.52
C ALA A 61 -2.13 2.59 4.00
N LEU A 62 -1.66 3.72 4.52
CA LEU A 62 -1.32 3.86 5.94
C LEU A 62 -2.56 3.98 6.82
N LYS A 63 -3.60 4.68 6.34
CA LYS A 63 -4.89 4.80 7.04
C LYS A 63 -5.53 3.43 7.23
N GLU A 64 -5.61 2.64 6.16
CA GLU A 64 -6.32 1.37 6.12
C GLU A 64 -5.38 0.15 6.23
N TRP A 65 -4.18 0.31 6.81
CA TRP A 65 -3.12 -0.71 6.80
C TRP A 65 -3.60 -2.12 7.22
N ASP A 66 -4.46 -2.22 8.23
CA ASP A 66 -4.96 -3.51 8.73
C ASP A 66 -5.96 -4.17 7.78
N ARG A 67 -6.62 -3.38 6.93
CA ARG A 67 -7.56 -3.87 5.90
C ARG A 67 -6.87 -4.22 4.59
N ILE A 68 -5.62 -3.80 4.39
CA ILE A 68 -4.85 -4.14 3.20
C ILE A 68 -4.49 -5.62 3.21
N SER A 69 -4.88 -6.29 2.11
CA SER A 69 -4.45 -7.64 1.77
C SER A 69 -3.76 -7.65 0.41
N PHE A 70 -2.59 -8.28 0.33
CA PHE A 70 -1.80 -8.40 -0.90
C PHE A 70 -2.28 -9.52 -1.83
N THR A 71 -3.46 -10.13 -1.58
CA THR A 71 -4.00 -11.24 -2.39
C THR A 71 -4.04 -10.93 -3.89
N TRP A 72 -4.39 -9.70 -4.27
CA TRP A 72 -4.55 -9.29 -5.67
C TRP A 72 -3.38 -8.47 -6.22
N ALA A 73 -2.38 -8.17 -5.38
CA ALA A 73 -1.33 -7.21 -5.70
C ALA A 73 -0.54 -7.58 -6.95
N LEU A 74 -0.14 -8.85 -7.07
CA LEU A 74 0.61 -9.31 -8.24
C LEU A 74 -0.21 -9.21 -9.53
N LYS A 75 -1.51 -9.53 -9.47
CA LYS A 75 -2.41 -9.44 -10.63
C LYS A 75 -2.55 -7.98 -11.08
N ASP A 76 -2.77 -7.07 -10.14
CA ASP A 76 -2.88 -5.65 -10.42
C ASP A 76 -1.58 -5.11 -11.04
N MET A 77 -0.41 -5.47 -10.48
CA MET A 77 0.87 -5.03 -11.01
C MET A 77 1.21 -5.64 -12.38
N GLN A 78 0.67 -6.81 -12.71
CA GLN A 78 0.78 -7.36 -14.07
C GLN A 78 -0.01 -6.52 -15.08
N ILE A 79 -1.23 -6.07 -14.73
CA ILE A 79 -2.01 -5.17 -15.59
C ILE A 79 -1.27 -3.84 -15.82
N VAL A 80 -0.64 -3.29 -14.78
CA VAL A 80 0.19 -2.07 -14.90
C VAL A 80 1.37 -2.30 -15.85
N ALA A 81 2.08 -3.43 -15.70
CA ALA A 81 3.22 -3.76 -16.56
C ALA A 81 2.79 -3.92 -18.02
N ASP A 82 1.70 -4.64 -18.28
CA ASP A 82 1.16 -4.83 -19.62
C ASP A 82 0.75 -3.50 -20.27
N LEU A 83 0.24 -2.55 -19.48
CA LEU A 83 -0.07 -1.20 -19.97
C LEU A 83 1.19 -0.40 -20.32
N ALA A 84 2.23 -0.46 -19.47
CA ALA A 84 3.50 0.21 -19.71
C ALA A 84 4.20 -0.33 -20.97
N ASP A 85 4.20 -1.66 -21.15
CA ASP A 85 4.79 -2.33 -22.32
C ASP A 85 4.06 -1.93 -23.62
N LYS A 86 2.73 -1.85 -23.59
CA LYS A 86 1.92 -1.42 -24.75
C LYS A 86 2.26 -0.02 -25.25
N VAL A 87 2.67 0.88 -24.35
CA VAL A 87 3.03 2.27 -24.69
C VAL A 87 4.54 2.51 -24.75
N GLY A 88 5.36 1.46 -24.57
CA GLY A 88 6.82 1.55 -24.62
C GLY A 88 7.46 2.37 -23.50
N LEU A 89 6.82 2.50 -22.33
CA LEU A 89 7.36 3.26 -21.20
C LEU A 89 8.21 2.38 -20.29
N SER A 90 9.44 2.81 -20.03
CA SER A 90 10.29 2.19 -19.00
C SER A 90 9.95 2.77 -17.62
N LEU A 91 9.37 1.94 -16.75
CA LEU A 91 8.96 2.30 -15.38
C LEU A 91 9.72 1.46 -14.35
N PRO A 92 11.00 1.77 -14.05
CA PRO A 92 11.86 0.92 -13.22
C PRO A 92 11.31 0.73 -11.80
N THR A 93 10.77 1.78 -11.17
CA THR A 93 10.14 1.69 -9.85
C THR A 93 8.94 0.75 -9.87
N THR A 94 8.09 0.85 -10.89
CA THR A 94 6.94 -0.05 -11.07
C THR A 94 7.38 -1.50 -11.23
N GLY A 95 8.44 -1.75 -12.00
CA GLY A 95 9.04 -3.07 -12.15
C GLY A 95 9.53 -3.64 -10.82
N ALA A 96 10.23 -2.83 -10.01
CA ALA A 96 10.67 -3.23 -8.67
C ALA A 96 9.47 -3.55 -7.77
N ILE A 97 8.42 -2.72 -7.76
CA ILE A 97 7.21 -2.95 -6.96
C ILE A 97 6.49 -4.24 -7.38
N LYS A 98 6.45 -4.59 -8.67
CA LYS A 98 5.86 -5.84 -9.15
C LYS A 98 6.54 -7.09 -8.55
N GLU A 99 7.84 -7.03 -8.33
CA GLU A 99 8.58 -8.09 -7.62
C GLU A 99 8.39 -7.96 -6.10
N LEU A 100 8.49 -6.72 -5.61
CA LEU A 100 8.09 -6.20 -4.29
C LEU A 100 6.90 -6.91 -3.66
N VAL A 101 5.79 -6.90 -4.39
CA VAL A 101 4.49 -7.36 -3.89
C VAL A 101 4.43 -8.87 -3.63
N LYS A 102 5.30 -9.67 -4.27
CA LYS A 102 5.36 -11.13 -4.07
C LYS A 102 5.83 -11.44 -2.64
N ASP A 103 6.92 -10.79 -2.24
CA ASP A 103 7.45 -10.90 -0.88
C ASP A 103 6.57 -10.17 0.13
N ALA A 104 6.04 -9.01 -0.23
CA ALA A 104 5.15 -8.24 0.64
C ALA A 104 3.95 -9.06 1.14
N ARG A 105 3.38 -9.93 0.27
CA ARG A 105 2.31 -10.85 0.66
C ARG A 105 2.73 -11.79 1.80
N ARG A 106 3.92 -12.39 1.70
CA ARG A 106 4.48 -13.26 2.75
C ARG A 106 4.75 -12.48 4.03
N ILE A 107 5.31 -11.28 3.90
CA ILE A 107 5.64 -10.41 5.03
C ILE A 107 4.37 -10.02 5.79
N LYS A 108 3.34 -9.54 5.07
CA LYS A 108 2.06 -9.14 5.67
C LYS A 108 1.39 -10.27 6.45
N ALA A 109 1.58 -11.52 6.02
CA ALA A 109 1.00 -12.70 6.68
C ALA A 109 1.81 -13.20 7.90
N THR A 110 3.12 -12.92 7.97
CA THR A 110 4.02 -13.56 8.95
C THR A 110 4.63 -12.60 9.95
N ASN A 111 5.05 -11.42 9.50
CA ASN A 111 5.74 -10.43 10.31
C ASN A 111 5.60 -9.03 9.70
N ALA A 112 4.37 -8.52 9.71
CA ALA A 112 4.05 -7.18 9.20
C ALA A 112 4.45 -6.11 10.23
N PRO A 113 4.93 -4.93 9.80
CA PRO A 113 5.12 -3.81 10.72
C PRO A 113 3.81 -3.45 11.43
N LYS A 114 3.91 -3.24 12.73
CA LYS A 114 2.76 -3.01 13.63
C LYS A 114 2.31 -1.56 13.64
N TRP A 115 1.92 -1.04 12.47
CA TRP A 115 1.49 0.35 12.28
C TRP A 115 0.30 0.77 13.16
N THR A 116 -0.54 -0.16 13.60
CA THR A 116 -1.67 0.10 14.52
C THR A 116 -1.35 -0.19 15.98
N GLY A 117 -0.07 -0.43 16.29
CA GLY A 117 0.41 -0.81 17.62
C GLY A 117 0.16 -2.28 17.94
N THR A 118 0.83 -2.80 18.97
CA THR A 118 0.40 -4.04 19.62
C THR A 118 -0.84 -3.70 20.43
N GLY A 119 -2.04 -4.02 19.93
CA GLY A 119 -3.24 -3.81 20.73
C GLY A 119 -3.14 -4.55 22.06
N ASP A 120 -2.88 -3.83 23.15
CA ASP A 120 -3.29 -4.26 24.48
C ASP A 120 -4.79 -3.99 24.57
N GLN A 121 -5.59 -4.93 24.05
CA GLN A 121 -6.99 -5.03 24.42
C GLN A 121 -7.12 -5.62 25.84
N ARG A 122 -6.56 -4.95 26.85
CA ARG A 122 -6.85 -5.23 28.28
C ARG A 122 -6.75 -3.96 29.11
N SER A 123 -7.80 -3.14 29.10
CA SER A 123 -8.16 -2.32 30.26
C SER A 123 -9.62 -1.85 30.19
N GLY A 124 -10.54 -2.80 30.01
CA GLY A 124 -11.95 -2.63 30.38
C GLY A 124 -12.21 -3.42 31.66
N GLY A 125 -11.77 -2.90 32.80
CA GLY A 125 -11.82 -3.59 34.08
C GLY A 125 -11.82 -2.64 35.26
N ARG A 126 -12.94 -1.93 35.45
CA ARG A 126 -13.65 -1.79 36.73
C ARG A 126 -14.97 -1.09 36.53
#